data_AF-X1KBB9-F1
#
_entry.id   AF-X1KBB9-F1
#
_cell.length_a   1.000
_cell.length_b   1.000
_cell.length_c   1.000
_cell.angle_alpha   90.00
_cell.angle_beta   90.00
_cell.angle_gamma   90.00
#
_symmetry.space_group_name_H-M   'P 1'
#
loop_
_entity.id
_entity.type
_entity.pdbx_description
1 polymer ?
#
loop_
_entity_poly.entity_id
_entity_poly.type
_entity_poly.pdbx_seq_one_letter_code
_entity_poly.pdbx_strand_id
1 'polypeptide(L)' 'KTLTLLHELERPKYVTQEKDDKDKIYKWGSTPKGARAWFPMQSPASIPAGIVEAVSISKSAAESEG' A
#
# COMPACT_ATOMS: atom_id res chain seq x y z
N LYS A 1 -14.68 -20.61 -5.81
CA LYS A 1 -13.32 -20.05 -5.70
C LYS A 1 -13.40 -18.86 -4.76
N THR A 2 -12.79 -18.93 -3.58
CA THR A 2 -12.77 -17.81 -2.62
C THR A 2 -11.99 -16.66 -3.26
N LEU A 3 -12.62 -15.50 -3.40
CA LEU A 3 -11.91 -14.29 -3.80
C LEU A 3 -11.03 -13.89 -2.62
N THR A 4 -9.77 -13.57 -2.88
CA THR A 4 -8.92 -13.06 -1.80
C THR A 4 -9.48 -11.71 -1.36
N LEU A 5 -9.31 -11.38 -0.07
CA LEU A 5 -9.75 -10.10 0.50
C LEU A 5 -9.34 -8.90 -0.37
N LEU A 6 -8.15 -8.95 -0.97
CA LEU A 6 -7.65 -7.90 -1.86
C LEU A 6 -8.48 -7.74 -3.14
N HIS A 7 -8.95 -8.83 -3.75
CA HIS A 7 -9.84 -8.75 -4.91
C HIS A 7 -11.22 -8.17 -4.55
N GLU A 8 -11.69 -8.42 -3.33
CA GLU A 8 -12.94 -7.86 -2.83
C GLU A 8 -12.82 -6.35 -2.55
N LEU A 9 -11.64 -5.88 -2.14
CA LEU A 9 -11.33 -4.46 -1.95
C LEU A 9 -11.00 -3.73 -3.26
N GLU A 10 -10.47 -4.44 -4.25
CA GLU A 10 -10.14 -3.91 -5.58
C GLU A 10 -11.40 -3.57 -6.39
N ARG A 11 -12.40 -4.46 -6.40
CA ARG A 11 -13.68 -4.26 -7.11
C ARG A 11 -14.33 -2.90 -6.83
N PRO A 12 -14.47 -2.46 -5.56
CA PRO A 12 -14.98 -1.14 -5.23
C PRO A 12 -13.89 -0.04 -5.22
N LYS A 13 -12.68 -0.30 -5.71
CA LYS A 13 -11.55 0.63 -5.87
C LYS A 13 -10.97 1.17 -4.57
N TYR A 14 -10.93 0.38 -3.50
CA TYR A 14 -10.24 0.75 -2.26
C TYR A 14 -8.74 0.48 -2.36
N VAL A 15 -8.34 -0.57 -3.07
CA VAL A 15 -6.95 -0.88 -3.42
C VAL A 15 -6.77 -0.97 -4.92
N THR A 16 -5.53 -0.87 -5.38
CA THR A 16 -5.10 -1.17 -6.75
C THR A 16 -3.94 -2.16 -6.70
N GLN A 17 -3.87 -3.03 -7.71
CA GLN A 17 -2.71 -3.84 -7.98
C GLN A 17 -1.86 -3.17 -9.05
N GLU A 18 -0.57 -3.00 -8.79
CA GLU A 18 0.41 -2.54 -9.76
C GLU A 18 1.46 -3.63 -9.96
N LYS A 19 1.83 -3.87 -11.21
CA LYS A 19 2.93 -4.78 -11.52
C LYS A 19 4.21 -3.98 -11.51
N ASP A 20 5.13 -4.37 -10.63
CA ASP A 20 6.48 -3.84 -10.67
C ASP A 20 7.25 -4.55 -11.79
N ASP A 21 7.61 -3.81 -12.83
CA ASP A 21 8.33 -4.34 -13.98
C ASP A 21 9.80 -4.67 -13.67
N LYS A 22 10.38 -4.06 -12.63
CA LYS A 22 11.75 -4.33 -12.19
C LYS A 22 11.82 -5.67 -11.45
N ASP A 23 10.91 -5.87 -10.50
CA ASP A 23 10.92 -7.06 -9.63
C ASP A 23 10.07 -8.21 -10.19
N LYS A 24 9.25 -7.95 -11.22
CA LYS A 24 8.21 -8.86 -11.76
C LYS A 24 7.22 -9.33 -10.68
N ILE A 25 7.04 -8.55 -9.62
CA ILE A 25 6.14 -8.83 -8.50
C ILE A 25 4.91 -7.91 -8.58
N TYR A 26 3.74 -8.44 -8.23
CA TYR A 26 2.54 -7.63 -8.06
C TYR A 26 2.52 -6.99 -6.67
N LYS A 27 2.50 -5.66 -6.63
CA LYS A 27 2.40 -4.86 -5.42
C LYS A 27 0.96 -4.33 -5.29
N TRP A 28 0.50 -4.18 -4.05
CA TRP A 28 -0.83 -3.67 -3.76
C TRP A 28 -0.72 -2.31 -3.07
N GLY A 29 -1.46 -1.33 -3.56
CA GLY A 29 -1.51 0.03 -3.03
C GLY A 29 -2.93 0.42 -2.61
N SER A 30 -3.05 1.29 -1.62
CA SER A 30 -4.33 1.92 -1.29
C SER A 30 -4.62 3.06 -2.26
N THR A 31 -5.86 3.17 -2.73
CA THR A 31 -6.31 4.38 -3.45
C THR A 31 -6.59 5.52 -2.47
N PRO A 32 -6.76 6.77 -2.95
CA PRO A 32 -7.25 7.86 -2.11
C PRO A 32 -8.63 7.58 -1.48
N LYS A 33 -9.47 6.77 -2.14
CA LYS A 33 -10.76 6.32 -1.58
C LYS A 33 -10.54 5.35 -0.42
N GLY A 34 -9.65 4.37 -0.60
CA GLY A 34 -9.29 3.40 0.44
C GLY A 34 -8.72 4.08 1.67
N ALA A 35 -7.72 4.93 1.46
CA ALA A 35 -7.06 5.66 2.53
C ALA A 35 -8.07 6.47 3.37
N ARG A 36 -8.93 7.25 2.72
CA ARG A 36 -9.94 8.05 3.44
C ARG A 36 -10.97 7.22 4.20
N ALA A 37 -11.28 6.01 3.73
CA ALA A 37 -12.24 5.15 4.41
C ALA A 37 -11.65 4.45 5.65
N TRP A 38 -10.33 4.24 5.68
CA TRP A 38 -9.66 3.53 6.78
C TRP A 38 -8.97 4.46 7.77
N PHE A 39 -8.57 5.66 7.34
CA PHE A 39 -7.97 6.65 8.23
C PHE A 39 -9.04 7.49 8.92
N PRO A 40 -9.10 7.49 10.26
CA PRO A 40 -10.15 8.15 11.03
C PRO A 40 -10.18 9.68 10.86
N MET A 41 -9.10 10.29 10.36
CA MET A 41 -9.00 11.74 10.12
C MET A 41 -8.88 12.11 8.64
N GLN A 42 -9.17 11.19 7.71
CA GLN A 42 -9.06 11.39 6.25
C GLN A 42 -7.68 11.81 5.75
N SER A 43 -6.66 11.79 6.61
CA SER A 43 -5.29 12.21 6.30
C SER A 43 -4.30 11.05 6.52
N PRO A 44 -3.45 10.74 5.53
CA PRO A 44 -2.33 9.82 5.70
C PRO A 44 -1.34 10.27 6.80
N ALA A 45 -1.37 11.55 7.19
CA ALA A 45 -0.56 12.07 8.29
C ALA A 45 -0.94 11.49 9.66
N SER A 46 -2.05 10.76 9.76
CA SER A 46 -2.48 10.05 10.97
C SER A 46 -1.88 8.64 11.10
N ILE A 47 -1.08 8.19 10.13
CA ILE A 47 -0.32 6.94 10.25
C ILE A 47 0.72 7.15 11.37
N PRO A 48 0.74 6.29 12.41
CA PRO A 48 1.71 6.41 13.49
C PRO A 48 3.14 6.51 12.96
N ALA A 49 3.92 7.48 13.48
CA ALA A 49 5.26 7.80 12.96
C ALA A 49 6.19 6.57 12.90
N GLY A 50 6.10 5.65 13.87
CA GLY A 50 6.89 4.43 13.88
C GLY A 50 6.61 3.47 12.70
N ILE A 51 5.43 3.55 12.08
CA ILE A 51 5.10 2.78 10.86
C ILE A 51 5.72 3.46 9.62
N VAL A 52 5.69 4.79 9.56
CA VAL A 52 6.30 5.57 8.47
C VAL A 52 7.82 5.41 8.47
N GLU A 53 8.43 5.37 9.65
CA GLU A 53 9.86 5.21 9.85
C GLU A 53 10.33 3.82 9.36
N ALA A 54 9.60 2.75 9.67
CA ALA A 54 9.91 1.40 9.20
C ALA A 54 9.86 1.27 7.66
N VAL A 55 8.86 1.87 7.01
CA VAL A 55 8.75 1.83 5.53
C VAL A 55 9.88 2.63 4.88
N SER A 56 10.25 3.77 5.46
CA SER A 56 11.36 4.60 4.96
C SER A 56 12.70 3.88 5.04
N ILE A 57 12.97 3.20 6.16
CA ILE A 57 14.20 2.42 6.36
C ILE A 57 14.28 1.26 5.35
N SER A 58 13.18 0.53 5.14
CA SER A 58 13.15 -0.56 4.15
C SER A 58 13.39 -0.06 2.72
N LYS A 59 12.88 1.12 2.37
CA LYS A 59 13.10 1.72 1.04
C LYS A 59 14.56 2.14 0.84
N SER A 60 15.18 2.78 1.83
CA SER A 60 16.59 3.17 1.76
C SER A 60 17.53 1.97 1.73
N ALA A 61 17.21 0.88 2.43
CA ALA A 61 17.98 -0.36 2.36
C ALA A 61 17.95 -0.97 0.95
N ALA A 62 16.78 -0.99 0.30
CA ALA A 62 16.63 -1.50 -1.06
C ALA A 62 17.32 -0.62 -2.14
N GLU A 63 17.46 0.68 -1.89
CA GLU A 63 18.15 1.61 -2.79
C GLU A 63 19.69 1.57 -2.63
N SER A 64 20.20 1.16 -1.47
CA SER A 64 21.65 1.08 -1.19
C SER A 64 22.31 -0.23 -1.65
N GLU A 65 21.53 -1.24 -2.02
CA GLU A 65 22.01 -2.55 -2.51
C GLU A 65 21.95 -2.67 -4.05
N GLY A 66 21.59 -1.59 -4.77
CA GLY A 66 21.41 -1.55 -6.23
C GLY A 66 22.57 -0.97 -7.02
#